data_AF-A0AA91GIL5-F1
#
_entry.id   AF-A0AA91GIL5-F1
#
_cell.length_a   1.000
_cell.length_b   1.000
_cell.length_c   1.000
_cell.angle_alpha   90.00
_cell.angle_beta   90.00
_cell.angle_gamma   90.00
#
_symmetry.space_group_name_H-M   'P 1'
#
loop_
_entity.id
_entity.type
_entity.pdbx_description
1 polymer ?
#
loop_
_entity_poly.entity_id
_entity_poly.type
_entity_poly.pdbx_seq_one_letter_code
_entity_poly.pdbx_strand_id
1 'polypeptide(L)'
;MLKRISQRDIEADYRRVWLLYTVLEDYFALRQKWYLGSKESWNWLKTYERDSYMAFEVALKPGAPFSAIESLVKKVIALNPG
;
A
#
# COMPACT_ATOMS: atom_id res chain seq x y z
N MET A 1 32.48 -14.63 -1.88
CA MET A 1 32.15 -14.21 -3.26
C MET A 1 31.41 -15.32 -4.02
N LEU A 2 30.16 -15.66 -3.67
CA LEU A 2 29.23 -16.45 -4.53
C LEU A 2 27.79 -16.60 -3.99
N LYS A 3 27.41 -15.92 -2.89
CA LYS A 3 26.02 -15.92 -2.37
C LYS A 3 25.42 -14.53 -2.10
N ARG A 4 26.15 -13.47 -2.43
CA ARG A 4 25.71 -12.07 -2.27
C ARG A 4 24.92 -11.51 -3.46
N ILE A 5 24.75 -12.31 -4.51
CA ILE A 5 24.10 -11.86 -5.77
C ILE A 5 22.69 -12.47 -5.93
N SER A 6 22.34 -13.51 -5.15
CA SER A 6 21.01 -14.13 -5.16
C SER A 6 20.10 -13.70 -4.01
N GLN A 7 20.57 -12.79 -3.15
CA GLN A 7 19.72 -12.07 -2.20
C GLN A 7 18.95 -11.00 -2.96
N ARG A 8 17.90 -11.44 -3.69
CA ARG A 8 16.70 -10.61 -3.71
C ARG A 8 16.24 -10.56 -2.27
N ASP A 9 16.49 -9.43 -1.64
CA ASP A 9 16.24 -9.14 -0.23
C ASP A 9 14.84 -9.60 0.20
N ILE A 10 14.76 -10.79 0.80
CA ILE A 10 13.54 -11.28 1.46
C ILE A 10 13.02 -10.23 2.44
N GLU A 11 13.94 -9.49 3.06
CA GLU A 11 13.63 -8.37 3.95
C GLU A 11 12.98 -7.19 3.23
N ALA A 12 13.39 -6.89 2.00
CA ALA A 12 12.75 -5.87 1.16
C ALA A 12 11.34 -6.31 0.74
N ASP A 13 11.16 -7.58 0.39
CA ASP A 13 9.83 -8.15 0.10
C ASP A 13 8.94 -8.15 1.35
N TYR A 14 9.50 -8.46 2.52
CA TYR A 14 8.77 -8.40 3.79
C TYR A 14 8.35 -6.97 4.16
N ARG A 15 9.29 -6.01 4.11
CA ARG A 15 8.98 -4.59 4.34
C ARG A 15 7.94 -4.07 3.37
N ARG A 16 7.97 -4.53 2.11
CA ARG A 16 6.97 -4.19 1.10
C ARG A 16 5.58 -4.67 1.49
N VAL A 17 5.45 -5.94 1.90
CA VAL A 17 4.16 -6.49 2.36
C VAL A 17 3.66 -5.76 3.60
N TRP A 18 4.54 -5.52 4.58
CA TRP A 18 4.20 -4.76 5.78
C TRP A 18 3.72 -3.35 5.44
N LEU A 19 4.45 -2.63 4.59
CA LEU A 19 4.11 -1.25 4.23
C LEU A 19 2.75 -1.18 3.53
N LEU A 20 2.44 -2.12 2.63
CA LEU A 20 1.13 -2.17 1.96
C LEU A 20 -0.01 -2.45 2.94
N TYR A 21 0.24 -3.29 3.95
CA TYR A 21 -0.72 -3.55 5.02
C TYR A 21 -0.95 -2.29 5.87
N THR A 22 0.10 -1.65 6.36
CA THR A 22 0.02 -0.46 7.20
C THR A 22 -0.58 0.74 6.46
N VAL A 23 -0.24 0.97 5.19
CA VAL A 23 -0.78 2.08 4.40
C VAL A 23 -2.29 1.98 4.22
N LEU A 24 -2.83 0.75 4.14
CA LEU A 24 -4.28 0.55 4.12
C LEU A 24 -4.89 0.95 5.46
N GLU A 25 -4.34 0.51 6.59
CA GLU A 25 -4.84 0.91 7.91
C GLU A 25 -4.74 2.42 8.14
N ASP A 26 -3.59 3.03 7.81
CA ASP A 26 -3.37 4.47 7.89
C ASP A 26 -4.37 5.25 7.04
N TYR A 27 -4.71 4.77 5.85
CA TYR A 27 -5.70 5.42 5.00
C TYR A 27 -7.08 5.54 5.69
N PHE A 28 -7.53 4.50 6.41
CA PHE A 28 -8.78 4.55 7.16
C PHE A 28 -8.65 5.38 8.44
N ALA A 29 -7.53 5.24 9.15
CA ALA A 29 -7.24 6.00 10.36
C ALA A 29 -7.19 7.52 10.09
N LEU A 30 -6.48 7.95 9.05
CA LEU A 30 -6.38 9.36 8.62
C LEU A 30 -7.75 9.93 8.23
N ARG A 31 -8.67 9.11 7.76
CA ARG A 31 -10.03 9.52 7.37
C ARG A 31 -11.05 9.41 8.51
N GLN A 32 -10.60 9.10 9.74
CA GLN A 32 -11.46 8.77 10.89
C GLN A 32 -12.55 7.74 10.54
N LYS A 33 -12.25 6.83 9.62
CA LYS A 33 -13.17 5.75 9.22
C LYS A 33 -12.82 4.49 9.96
N TRP A 34 -13.85 3.73 10.32
CA TRP A 34 -13.64 2.42 10.91
C TRP A 34 -13.04 1.47 9.88
N TYR A 35 -11.90 0.88 10.19
CA TYR A 35 -11.35 -0.20 9.39
C TYR A 35 -12.19 -1.46 9.63
N LEU A 36 -13.06 -1.79 8.67
CA LEU A 36 -14.00 -2.92 8.75
C LEU A 36 -13.34 -4.27 8.41
N GLY A 37 -12.01 -4.32 8.38
CA GLY A 37 -11.21 -5.45 7.89
C GLY A 37 -10.81 -5.29 6.43
N SER A 38 -9.84 -6.08 5.99
CA SER A 38 -9.20 -5.92 4.67
C SER A 38 -10.20 -6.02 3.52
N LYS A 39 -11.03 -7.06 3.50
CA LYS A 39 -11.98 -7.32 2.41
C LYS A 39 -13.04 -6.22 2.25
N GLU A 40 -13.64 -5.80 3.36
CA GLU A 40 -14.67 -4.75 3.35
C GLU A 40 -14.07 -3.39 2.99
N SER A 41 -12.87 -3.10 3.51
CA SER A 41 -12.11 -1.90 3.19
C SER A 41 -11.78 -1.81 1.69
N TRP A 42 -11.39 -2.93 1.07
CA TRP A 42 -11.19 -3.01 -0.38
C TRP A 42 -12.46 -2.77 -1.17
N ASN A 43 -13.59 -3.35 -0.74
CA ASN A 43 -14.86 -3.18 -1.41
C ASN A 43 -15.37 -1.74 -1.31
N TRP A 44 -15.18 -1.11 -0.15
CA TRP A 44 -15.48 0.29 0.09
C TRP A 44 -14.63 1.20 -0.80
N LEU A 45 -13.30 0.99 -0.84
CA LEU A 45 -12.39 1.71 -1.74
C LEU A 45 -12.82 1.59 -3.20
N LYS A 46 -13.15 0.38 -3.66
CA LYS A 46 -13.58 0.14 -5.04
C LYS A 46 -14.87 0.88 -5.40
N THR A 47 -15.77 1.03 -4.43
CA THR A 47 -17.11 1.62 -4.64
C THR A 47 -17.11 3.14 -4.52
N TYR A 48 -16.41 3.68 -3.52
CA TYR A 48 -16.46 5.11 -3.18
C TYR A 48 -15.22 5.89 -3.62
N GLU A 49 -14.06 5.24 -3.71
CA GLU A 49 -12.74 5.89 -3.85
C GLU A 49 -11.89 5.15 -4.89
N ARG A 50 -12.43 5.06 -6.11
CA ARG A 50 -11.86 4.27 -7.21
C ARG A 50 -10.41 4.67 -7.55
N ASP A 51 -10.10 5.96 -7.46
CA ASP A 51 -8.76 6.52 -7.65
C ASP A 51 -7.73 6.04 -6.61
N SER A 52 -8.17 5.84 -5.37
CA SER A 52 -7.33 5.30 -4.30
C SER A 52 -7.17 3.79 -4.48
N TYR A 53 -8.28 3.09 -4.81
CA TYR A 53 -8.26 1.66 -5.14
C TYR A 53 -7.28 1.33 -6.27
N MET A 54 -7.29 2.11 -7.37
CA MET A 54 -6.37 1.89 -8.49
C MET A 54 -4.90 2.10 -8.10
N ALA A 55 -4.60 3.09 -7.25
CA ALA A 55 -3.24 3.31 -6.76
C ALA A 55 -2.74 2.12 -5.93
N PHE A 56 -3.61 1.57 -5.08
CA PHE A 56 -3.32 0.35 -4.33
C PHE A 56 -3.14 -0.87 -5.24
N GLU A 57 -4.00 -1.06 -6.25
CA GLU A 57 -3.91 -2.17 -7.20
C GLU A 57 -2.57 -2.13 -7.96
N VAL A 58 -2.11 -0.94 -8.36
CA VAL A 58 -0.82 -0.76 -9.03
C VAL A 58 0.33 -1.07 -8.07
N ALA A 59 0.28 -0.65 -6.80
CA ALA A 59 1.34 -0.90 -5.82
C ALA A 59 1.42 -2.37 -5.35
N LEU A 60 0.28 -3.06 -5.30
CA LEU A 60 0.13 -4.46 -4.90
C LEU A 60 0.52 -5.45 -6.01
N LYS A 61 0.65 -5.02 -7.26
CA LYS A 61 1.06 -5.91 -8.35
C LYS A 61 2.44 -6.52 -8.06
N PRO A 62 2.60 -7.83 -8.27
CA PRO A 62 3.89 -8.49 -8.11
C PRO A 62 4.91 -7.85 -9.05
N GLY A 63 6.01 -7.34 -8.49
CA GLY A 63 7.04 -6.63 -9.23
C GLY A 63 6.75 -5.15 -9.51
N ALA A 64 5.71 -4.55 -8.92
CA ALA A 64 5.51 -3.11 -9.08
C ALA A 64 6.72 -2.33 -8.55
N PRO A 65 7.14 -1.23 -9.22
CA PRO A 65 8.31 -0.48 -8.83
C PRO A 65 8.08 0.24 -7.49
N PHE A 66 9.15 0.48 -6.74
CA PHE A 66 9.09 1.25 -5.48
C PHE A 66 8.43 2.61 -5.65
N SER A 67 8.59 3.25 -6.82
CA SER A 67 7.94 4.52 -7.15
C SER A 67 6.41 4.45 -7.14
N ALA A 68 5.81 3.30 -7.46
CA ALA A 68 4.36 3.11 -7.37
C ALA A 68 3.87 3.09 -5.92
N ILE A 69 4.64 2.44 -5.04
CA ILE A 69 4.38 2.39 -3.61
C ILE A 69 4.55 3.78 -2.99
N GLU A 70 5.62 4.49 -3.36
CA GLU A 70 5.86 5.85 -2.88
C GLU A 70 4.75 6.81 -3.33
N SER A 71 4.26 6.67 -4.57
CA SER A 71 3.13 7.44 -5.08
C SER A 71 1.85 7.16 -4.31
N LEU A 72 1.61 5.91 -3.94
CA LEU A 72 0.49 5.52 -3.08
C LEU A 72 0.60 6.18 -1.71
N VAL A 73 1.74 6.05 -1.03
CA VAL A 73 1.98 6.65 0.30
C VAL A 73 1.78 8.17 0.25
N LYS A 74 2.38 8.84 -0.75
CA LYS A 74 2.19 10.28 -0.96
C LYS A 74 0.74 10.65 -1.16
N LYS A 75 -0.03 9.85 -1.91
CA LYS A 75 -1.46 10.09 -2.11
C LYS A 75 -2.26 9.92 -0.82
N VAL A 76 -1.97 8.90 -0.03
CA VAL A 76 -2.61 8.68 1.29
C VAL A 76 -2.33 9.84 2.25
N ILE A 77 -1.07 10.32 2.30
CA ILE A 77 -0.67 11.45 3.16
C ILE A 77 -1.23 12.78 2.64
N ALA A 78 -1.12 13.06 1.33
CA ALA A 78 -1.55 14.34 0.76
C ALA A 78 -3.07 14.57 0.82
N LEU A 79 -3.86 13.50 0.92
CA LEU A 79 -5.30 13.57 1.13
C LEU A 79 -5.68 13.93 2.58
N ASN A 80 -4.71 14.05 3.48
CA ASN A 80 -4.89 14.58 4.82
C ASN A 80 -3.80 15.61 5.15
N PRO A 81 -3.92 16.86 4.68
CA PRO A 81 -3.16 17.94 5.30
C PRO A 81 -3.78 18.14 6.68
N GLY A 82 -3.05 17.73 7.72
CA GLY A 82 -3.45 18.01 9.10
C GLY A 82 -3.75 19.49 9.33
#